data_AF-A0A2E6C7K5-F1
#
_entry.id   AF-A0A2E6C7K5-F1
#
_cell.length_a   1.000
_cell.length_b   1.000
_cell.length_c   1.000
_cell.angle_alpha   90.00
_cell.angle_beta   90.00
_cell.angle_gamma   90.00
#
_symmetry.space_group_name_H-M   'P 1'
#
loop_
_entity.id
_entity.type
_entity.pdbx_description
1 polymer ?
#
loop_
_entity_poly.entity_id
_entity_poly.type
_entity_poly.pdbx_seq_one_letter_code
_entity_poly.pdbx_strand_id
1 'polypeptide(L)'
;MIYEQLKKTKPKQLDKLEAAHSDDKTRFSRFIVQLVDKVNDDETEYSKIMQRSKKAASESNVELAVVHALRAKVVRHEILARRSSLILMRANEFYHSVMIRMIRNAKLGIEMSEDKLSQMLPPELRDVLLESVKGMNTTGMLEPAVEEISKAGEQND
;
A
#
# COMPACT_ATOMS: atom_id res chain seq x y z
N MET A 1 6.94 23.86 -17.49
CA MET A 1 6.39 22.49 -17.62
C MET A 1 7.50 21.52 -18.01
N ILE A 2 7.54 20.34 -17.38
CA ILE A 2 8.53 19.28 -17.64
C ILE A 2 8.59 18.90 -19.13
N TYR A 3 7.45 18.87 -19.82
CA TYR A 3 7.38 18.55 -21.25
C TYR A 3 8.19 19.51 -22.14
N GLU A 4 8.10 20.82 -21.89
CA GLU A 4 8.85 21.84 -22.64
C GLU A 4 10.37 21.73 -22.44
N GLN A 5 10.80 21.25 -21.28
CA GLN A 5 12.21 20.97 -21.02
C GLN A 5 12.67 19.72 -21.79
N LEU A 6 11.86 18.66 -21.81
CA LEU A 6 12.13 17.44 -22.56
C LEU A 6 12.24 17.73 -24.08
N LYS A 7 11.37 18.58 -24.63
CA LYS A 7 11.40 18.97 -26.06
C LYS A 7 12.71 19.66 -26.47
N LYS A 8 13.34 20.40 -25.54
CA LYS A 8 14.61 21.11 -25.76
C LYS A 8 15.84 20.24 -25.49
N THR A 9 15.64 19.03 -25.00
CA THR A 9 16.72 18.11 -24.61
C THR A 9 17.25 17.33 -25.81
N LYS A 10 18.56 17.08 -25.86
CA LYS A 10 19.17 16.37 -27.00
C LYS A 10 18.69 14.90 -27.05
N PRO A 11 18.53 14.30 -28.25
CA PRO A 11 18.04 12.91 -28.38
C PRO A 11 18.80 11.89 -27.53
N LYS A 12 20.14 11.92 -27.55
CA LYS A 12 20.97 11.03 -26.72
C LYS A 12 20.74 11.17 -25.22
N GLN A 13 20.37 12.36 -24.74
CA GLN A 13 20.04 12.59 -23.33
C GLN A 13 18.64 12.09 -23.01
N LEU A 14 17.69 12.24 -23.94
CA LEU A 14 16.36 11.66 -23.84
C LEU A 14 16.41 10.13 -23.76
N ASP A 15 17.27 9.48 -24.56
CA ASP A 15 17.46 8.03 -24.50
C ASP A 15 17.98 7.57 -23.12
N LYS A 16 18.96 8.29 -22.55
CA LYS A 16 19.48 8.01 -21.21
C LYS A 16 18.43 8.19 -20.12
N LEU A 17 17.62 9.26 -20.22
CA LEU A 17 16.53 9.53 -19.28
C LEU A 17 15.43 8.48 -19.38
N GLU A 18 15.09 8.05 -20.60
CA GLU A 18 14.12 6.97 -20.83
C GLU A 18 14.58 5.66 -20.19
N ALA A 19 15.85 5.28 -20.40
CA ALA A 19 16.45 4.09 -19.81
C ALA A 19 16.42 4.15 -18.27
N ALA A 20 16.86 5.27 -17.68
CA ALA A 20 16.87 5.44 -16.23
C ALA A 20 15.46 5.29 -15.62
N HIS A 21 14.45 5.93 -16.21
CA HIS A 21 13.07 5.78 -15.75
C HIS A 21 12.51 4.38 -15.98
N SER A 22 12.94 3.66 -17.02
CA SER A 22 12.56 2.27 -17.25
C SER A 22 13.14 1.33 -16.18
N ASP A 23 14.40 1.56 -15.79
CA ASP A 23 15.05 0.80 -14.72
C ASP A 23 14.37 1.05 -13.37
N ASP A 24 14.12 2.31 -13.03
CA ASP A 24 13.42 2.69 -11.81
C ASP A 24 12.00 2.12 -11.77
N LYS A 25 11.24 2.23 -12.87
CA LYS A 25 9.91 1.61 -12.98
C LYS A 25 9.98 0.12 -12.65
N THR A 26 10.92 -0.60 -13.27
CA THR A 26 11.09 -2.04 -13.06
C THR A 26 11.47 -2.36 -11.61
N ARG A 27 12.29 -1.51 -10.99
CA ARG A 27 12.67 -1.63 -9.58
C ARG A 27 11.46 -1.44 -8.65
N PHE A 28 10.64 -0.41 -8.87
CA PHE A 28 9.42 -0.19 -8.09
C PHE A 28 8.41 -1.32 -8.27
N SER A 29 8.22 -1.81 -9.50
CA SER A 29 7.35 -2.94 -9.81
C SER A 29 7.74 -4.20 -9.02
N ARG A 30 9.06 -4.51 -8.95
CA ARG A 30 9.58 -5.61 -8.13
C ARG A 30 9.31 -5.41 -6.63
N PHE A 31 9.51 -4.20 -6.12
CA PHE A 31 9.21 -3.89 -4.71
C PHE A 31 7.72 -3.99 -4.38
N ILE A 32 6.85 -3.61 -5.31
CA ILE A 32 5.39 -3.73 -5.15
C ILE A 32 5.00 -5.19 -4.96
N VAL A 33 5.49 -6.10 -5.79
CA VAL A 33 5.23 -7.54 -5.65
C VAL A 33 5.68 -8.04 -4.28
N GLN A 34 6.92 -7.72 -3.88
CA GLN A 34 7.45 -8.13 -2.57
C GLN A 34 6.66 -7.57 -1.38
N LEU A 35 6.14 -6.35 -1.49
CA LEU A 35 5.31 -5.74 -0.45
C LEU A 35 3.92 -6.38 -0.38
N VAL A 36 3.32 -6.71 -1.52
CA VAL A 36 2.04 -7.43 -1.57
C VAL A 36 2.17 -8.79 -0.89
N ASP A 37 3.21 -9.56 -1.20
CA ASP A 37 3.45 -10.87 -0.59
C ASP A 37 3.58 -10.74 0.93
N LYS A 38 4.37 -9.79 1.41
CA LYS A 38 4.53 -9.53 2.86
C LYS A 38 3.21 -9.14 3.53
N VAL A 39 2.42 -8.26 2.92
CA VAL A 39 1.10 -7.88 3.48
C VAL A 39 0.20 -9.11 3.61
N ASN A 40 0.20 -10.01 2.63
CA ASN A 40 -0.58 -11.24 2.69
C ASN A 40 -0.11 -12.19 3.80
N ASP A 41 1.21 -12.31 3.98
CA ASP A 41 1.81 -13.11 5.05
C ASP A 41 1.41 -12.56 6.43
N ASP A 42 1.50 -11.24 6.62
CA ASP A 42 1.13 -10.59 7.86
C ASP A 42 -0.37 -10.70 8.16
N GLU A 43 -1.23 -10.61 7.14
CA GLU A 43 -2.68 -10.81 7.29
C GLU A 43 -3.03 -12.23 7.73
N THR A 44 -2.27 -13.20 7.21
CA THR A 44 -2.38 -14.60 7.62
C THR A 44 -1.93 -14.77 9.07
N GLU A 45 -0.81 -14.15 9.46
CA GLU A 45 -0.32 -14.17 10.84
C GLU A 45 -1.29 -13.49 11.82
N TYR A 46 -1.78 -12.30 11.47
CA TYR A 46 -2.79 -11.58 12.23
C TYR A 46 -4.02 -12.46 12.51
N SER A 47 -4.53 -13.13 11.47
CA SER A 47 -5.69 -14.01 11.59
C SER A 47 -5.42 -15.19 12.54
N LYS A 48 -4.23 -15.80 12.46
CA LYS A 48 -3.82 -16.88 13.38
C LYS A 48 -3.71 -16.40 14.82
N ILE A 49 -3.14 -15.22 15.07
CA ILE A 49 -3.01 -14.67 16.43
C ILE A 49 -4.40 -14.33 16.99
N MET A 50 -5.29 -13.74 16.19
CA MET A 50 -6.66 -13.44 16.62
C MET A 50 -7.45 -14.72 16.95
N GLN A 51 -7.29 -15.79 16.18
CA GLN A 51 -7.90 -17.09 16.53
C GLN A 51 -7.38 -17.63 17.86
N ARG A 52 -6.09 -17.50 18.15
CA ARG A 52 -5.50 -17.89 19.45
C ARG A 52 -6.05 -17.03 20.59
N SER A 53 -6.21 -15.72 20.36
CA SER A 53 -6.83 -14.80 21.31
C SER A 53 -8.24 -15.24 21.68
N LYS A 54 -9.08 -15.52 20.68
CA LYS A 54 -10.46 -15.99 20.87
C LYS A 54 -10.52 -17.30 21.62
N LYS A 55 -9.64 -18.25 21.27
CA LYS A 55 -9.54 -19.53 21.96
C LYS A 55 -9.17 -19.35 23.45
N ALA A 56 -8.16 -18.54 23.75
CA ALA A 56 -7.75 -18.28 25.13
C ALA A 56 -8.88 -17.62 25.94
N ALA A 57 -9.62 -16.69 25.35
CA ALA A 57 -10.80 -16.08 25.98
C ALA A 57 -11.90 -17.12 26.28
N SER A 58 -12.20 -18.02 25.32
CA SER A 58 -13.18 -19.08 25.52
C SER A 58 -12.78 -20.10 26.59
N GLU A 59 -11.48 -20.25 26.85
CA GLU A 59 -10.93 -21.09 27.91
C GLU A 59 -10.80 -20.34 29.25
N SER A 60 -11.41 -19.14 29.37
CA SER A 60 -11.36 -18.26 30.55
C SER A 60 -9.94 -17.83 30.96
N ASN A 61 -8.98 -17.85 30.03
CA ASN A 61 -7.62 -17.35 30.25
C ASN A 61 -7.48 -15.94 29.70
N VAL A 62 -7.97 -14.98 30.47
CA VAL A 62 -8.10 -13.57 30.08
C VAL A 62 -6.73 -12.93 29.83
N GLU A 63 -5.73 -13.21 30.68
CA GLU A 63 -4.39 -12.66 30.54
C GLU A 63 -3.74 -13.09 29.22
N LEU A 64 -3.85 -14.37 28.86
CA LEU A 64 -3.30 -14.89 27.61
C LEU A 64 -4.05 -14.34 26.39
N ALA A 65 -5.38 -14.18 26.48
CA ALA A 65 -6.18 -13.55 25.44
C ALA A 65 -5.71 -12.10 25.20
N VAL A 66 -5.51 -11.32 26.26
CA VAL A 66 -5.01 -9.94 26.15
C VAL A 66 -3.61 -9.89 25.54
N VAL A 67 -2.70 -10.79 25.92
CA VAL A 67 -1.36 -10.87 25.30
C VAL A 67 -1.45 -11.16 23.81
N HIS A 68 -2.32 -12.07 23.38
CA HIS A 68 -2.53 -12.36 21.95
C HIS A 68 -3.14 -11.16 21.21
N ALA A 69 -4.13 -10.49 21.78
CA ALA A 69 -4.72 -9.29 21.20
C ALA A 69 -3.70 -8.16 21.01
N LEU A 70 -2.83 -7.92 22.01
CA LEU A 70 -1.76 -6.92 21.91
C LEU A 70 -0.74 -7.28 20.81
N ARG A 71 -0.39 -8.56 20.66
CA ARG A 71 0.47 -9.03 19.56
C ARG A 71 -0.20 -8.83 18.19
N ALA A 72 -1.49 -9.15 18.07
CA ALA A 72 -2.25 -8.91 16.85
C ALA A 72 -2.27 -7.42 16.48
N LYS A 73 -2.39 -6.53 17.47
CA LYS A 73 -2.31 -5.08 17.27
C LYS A 73 -0.96 -4.64 16.70
N VAL A 74 0.16 -5.20 17.18
CA VAL A 74 1.49 -4.90 16.62
C VAL A 74 1.55 -5.30 15.15
N VAL A 75 1.19 -6.55 14.82
CA VAL A 75 1.17 -7.04 13.42
C VAL A 75 0.28 -6.18 12.54
N ARG A 76 -0.88 -5.74 13.06
CA ARG A 76 -1.78 -4.84 12.34
C ARG A 76 -1.13 -3.49 12.00
N HIS A 77 -0.37 -2.90 12.92
CA HIS A 77 0.36 -1.67 12.64
C HIS A 77 1.43 -1.86 11.57
N GLU A 78 2.09 -3.02 11.53
CA GLU A 78 3.03 -3.30 10.47
C GLU A 78 2.35 -3.48 9.11
N ILE A 79 1.20 -4.16 9.05
CA ILE A 79 0.36 -4.26 7.83
C ILE A 79 0.03 -2.86 7.30
N LEU A 80 -0.37 -1.94 8.20
CA LEU A 80 -0.68 -0.57 7.83
C LEU A 80 0.54 0.16 7.25
N ALA A 81 1.69 0.07 7.91
CA ALA A 81 2.93 0.69 7.42
C ALA A 81 3.35 0.13 6.05
N ARG A 82 3.21 -1.18 5.83
CA ARG A 82 3.50 -1.83 4.54
C ARG A 82 2.51 -1.42 3.45
N ARG A 83 1.22 -1.32 3.76
CA ARG A 83 0.20 -0.78 2.84
C ARG A 83 0.49 0.68 2.48
N SER A 84 0.85 1.54 3.44
CA SER A 84 1.30 2.92 3.18
C SER A 84 2.50 2.95 2.22
N SER A 85 3.48 2.08 2.44
CA SER A 85 4.64 1.94 1.58
C SER A 85 4.25 1.49 0.16
N LEU A 86 3.31 0.56 0.03
CA LEU A 86 2.80 0.05 -1.25
C LEU A 86 2.26 1.18 -2.13
N ILE A 87 1.52 2.12 -1.54
CA ILE A 87 0.96 3.27 -2.27
C ILE A 87 2.06 4.18 -2.78
N LEU A 88 3.06 4.48 -1.93
CA LEU A 88 4.21 5.29 -2.35
C LEU A 88 4.96 4.61 -3.50
N MET A 89 5.16 3.29 -3.43
CA MET A 89 5.83 2.55 -4.52
C MET A 89 5.00 2.57 -5.81
N ARG A 90 3.68 2.38 -5.74
CA ARG A 90 2.79 2.45 -6.91
C ARG A 90 2.72 3.86 -7.52
N ALA A 91 2.70 4.90 -6.70
CA ALA A 91 2.77 6.28 -7.16
C ALA A 91 4.09 6.58 -7.88
N ASN A 92 5.22 6.06 -7.37
CA ASN A 92 6.51 6.18 -8.03
C ASN A 92 6.57 5.39 -9.35
N GLU A 93 6.10 4.15 -9.38
CA GLU A 93 6.00 3.35 -10.62
C GLU A 93 5.17 4.07 -11.69
N PHE A 94 4.06 4.69 -11.26
CA PHE A 94 3.21 5.49 -12.14
C PHE A 94 3.95 6.73 -12.66
N TYR A 95 4.59 7.50 -11.79
CA TYR A 95 5.40 8.67 -12.18
C TYR A 95 6.43 8.31 -13.26
N HIS A 96 7.18 7.22 -13.06
CA HIS A 96 8.16 6.77 -14.05
C HIS A 96 7.50 6.33 -15.37
N SER A 97 6.33 5.70 -15.32
CA SER A 97 5.56 5.37 -16.52
C SER A 97 5.11 6.61 -17.29
N VAL A 98 4.70 7.68 -16.59
CA VAL A 98 4.36 8.97 -17.19
C VAL A 98 5.58 9.59 -17.85
N MET A 99 6.72 9.64 -17.14
CA MET A 99 7.95 10.22 -17.65
C MET A 99 8.46 9.52 -18.92
N ILE A 100 8.45 8.18 -18.95
CA ILE A 100 8.80 7.40 -20.15
C ILE A 100 7.93 7.82 -21.34
N ARG A 101 6.61 7.93 -21.14
CA ARG A 101 5.69 8.30 -22.21
C ARG A 101 5.85 9.75 -22.64
N MET A 102 6.11 10.69 -21.72
CA MET A 102 6.42 12.07 -22.05
C MET A 102 7.72 12.19 -22.86
N ILE A 103 8.75 11.43 -22.49
CA ILE A 103 10.03 11.39 -23.24
C ILE A 103 9.82 10.85 -24.65
N ARG A 104 9.07 9.75 -24.79
CA ARG A 104 8.73 9.18 -26.11
C ARG A 104 7.98 10.18 -26.98
N ASN A 105 6.98 10.86 -26.41
CA ASN A 105 6.23 11.89 -27.13
C ASN A 105 7.11 13.07 -27.53
N ALA A 106 8.02 13.52 -26.66
CA ALA A 106 8.99 14.57 -26.98
C ALA A 106 9.93 14.14 -28.13
N LYS A 107 10.40 12.89 -28.13
CA LYS A 107 11.22 12.31 -29.22
C LYS A 107 10.46 12.28 -30.56
N LEU A 108 9.15 12.06 -30.52
CA LEU A 108 8.27 12.00 -31.69
C LEU A 108 7.68 13.36 -32.09
N GLY A 109 7.93 14.43 -31.33
CA GLY A 109 7.36 15.75 -31.56
C GLY A 109 5.85 15.86 -31.29
N ILE A 110 5.26 14.90 -30.55
CA ILE A 110 3.82 14.84 -30.28
C ILE A 110 3.47 15.71 -29.07
N GLU A 111 2.72 16.79 -29.28
CA GLU A 111 2.30 17.66 -28.18
C GLU A 111 1.41 16.97 -27.14
N MET A 112 1.78 17.19 -25.87
CA MET A 112 1.06 16.73 -24.69
C MET A 112 0.33 17.92 -24.06
N SER A 113 -1.00 17.87 -24.04
CA SER A 113 -1.83 18.79 -23.27
C SER A 113 -2.01 18.29 -21.83
N GLU A 114 -2.39 19.18 -20.90
CA GLU A 114 -2.73 18.81 -19.52
C GLU A 114 -3.87 17.77 -19.47
N ASP A 115 -4.85 17.87 -20.36
CA ASP A 115 -5.93 16.88 -20.48
C ASP A 115 -5.42 15.48 -20.85
N LYS A 116 -4.38 15.37 -21.69
CA LYS A 116 -3.78 14.08 -22.01
C LYS A 116 -2.98 13.52 -20.84
N LEU A 117 -2.39 14.38 -19.99
CA LEU A 117 -1.68 13.98 -18.78
C LEU A 117 -2.63 13.50 -17.68
N SER A 118 -3.77 14.17 -17.50
CA SER A 118 -4.77 13.78 -16.50
C SER A 118 -5.43 12.43 -16.82
N GLN A 119 -5.63 12.14 -18.11
CA GLN A 119 -6.13 10.84 -18.59
C GLN A 119 -5.12 9.69 -18.44
N MET A 120 -3.85 9.97 -18.13
CA MET A 120 -2.85 8.92 -17.94
C MET A 120 -2.92 8.28 -16.55
N LEU A 121 -3.68 8.84 -15.60
CA LEU A 121 -3.84 8.27 -14.27
C LEU A 121 -4.62 6.94 -14.35
N PRO A 122 -4.01 5.79 -14.01
CA PRO A 122 -4.70 4.51 -14.06
C PRO A 122 -5.84 4.52 -13.03
N PRO A 123 -7.04 4.04 -13.39
CA PRO A 123 -8.14 3.86 -12.44
C PRO A 123 -7.70 3.04 -11.22
N GLU A 124 -6.82 2.06 -11.42
CA GLU A 124 -6.30 1.20 -10.36
C GLU A 124 -5.45 1.98 -9.33
N LEU A 125 -4.77 3.06 -9.76
CA LEU A 125 -4.03 3.92 -8.84
C LEU A 125 -5.00 4.79 -8.02
N ARG A 126 -6.09 5.24 -8.64
CA ARG A 126 -7.15 6.00 -7.96
C ARG A 126 -7.86 5.14 -6.91
N ASP A 127 -8.20 3.91 -7.25
CA ASP A 127 -8.88 2.98 -6.35
C ASP A 127 -7.99 2.59 -5.17
N VAL A 128 -6.70 2.35 -5.40
CA VAL A 128 -5.72 2.07 -4.34
C VAL A 128 -5.49 3.27 -3.42
N LEU A 129 -5.44 4.49 -3.97
CA LEU A 129 -5.37 5.72 -3.17
C LEU A 129 -6.63 5.87 -2.29
N LEU A 130 -7.81 5.52 -2.82
CA LEU A 130 -9.09 5.58 -2.09
C LEU A 130 -9.21 4.47 -1.03
N GLU A 131 -8.78 3.25 -1.33
CA GLU A 131 -8.78 2.12 -0.39
C GLU A 131 -7.76 2.32 0.74
N SER A 132 -6.63 2.97 0.47
CA SER A 132 -5.67 3.33 1.51
C SER A 132 -6.29 4.19 2.61
N VAL A 133 -7.13 5.17 2.24
CA VAL A 133 -7.77 6.07 3.20
C VAL A 133 -8.71 5.29 4.11
N LYS A 134 -9.42 4.29 3.57
CA LYS A 134 -10.29 3.39 4.35
C LYS A 134 -9.50 2.44 5.24
N GLY A 135 -8.35 1.95 4.76
CA GLY A 135 -7.48 1.04 5.51
C GLY A 135 -6.84 1.65 6.75
N MET A 136 -6.70 2.99 6.81
CA MET A 136 -6.14 3.71 7.96
C MET A 136 -7.11 3.85 9.15
N ASN A 137 -8.36 3.41 9.02
CA ASN A 137 -9.30 3.45 10.14
C ASN A 137 -8.98 2.33 11.15
N THR A 138 -8.47 2.73 12.32
CA THR A 138 -8.18 1.84 13.46
C THR A 138 -9.26 1.89 14.55
N THR A 139 -10.33 2.66 14.33
CA THR A 139 -11.46 2.81 15.26
C THR A 139 -12.21 1.49 15.40
N GLY A 140 -12.55 1.10 16.64
CA GLY A 140 -13.29 -0.13 16.94
C GLY A 140 -12.49 -1.44 16.90
N MET A 141 -11.18 -1.40 16.62
CA MET A 141 -10.37 -2.62 16.49
C MET A 141 -10.22 -3.43 17.79
N LEU A 142 -10.45 -2.82 18.95
CA LEU A 142 -10.48 -3.51 20.24
C LEU A 142 -11.90 -3.88 20.67
N GLU A 143 -12.95 -3.36 20.04
CA GLU A 143 -14.34 -3.58 20.47
C GLU A 143 -14.72 -5.06 20.49
N PRO A 144 -14.35 -5.92 19.52
CA PRO A 144 -14.68 -7.34 19.58
C PRO A 144 -13.99 -8.06 20.75
N ALA A 145 -12.74 -7.68 21.07
CA ALA A 145 -12.00 -8.24 22.19
C ALA A 145 -12.53 -7.71 23.53
N VAL A 146 -12.92 -6.43 23.59
CA VAL A 146 -13.54 -5.80 24.75
C VAL A 146 -14.93 -6.39 24.99
N GLU A 147 -15.76 -6.59 23.95
CA GLU A 147 -17.07 -7.23 24.07
C GLU A 147 -16.98 -8.70 24.51
N GLU A 148 -16.04 -9.48 23.98
CA GLU A 148 -15.83 -10.87 24.42
C GLU A 148 -15.34 -10.93 25.87
N ILE A 149 -14.45 -10.02 26.29
CA ILE A 149 -13.97 -9.93 27.68
C ILE A 149 -15.09 -9.51 28.62
N SER A 150 -15.91 -8.52 28.26
CA SER A 150 -17.04 -8.06 29.09
C SER A 150 -18.09 -9.16 29.29
N LYS A 151 -18.42 -9.92 28.23
CA LYS A 151 -19.36 -11.05 28.31
C LYS A 151 -18.86 -12.20 29.19
N ALA A 152 -17.54 -12.44 29.21
CA ALA A 152 -16.93 -13.45 30.08
C ALA A 152 -16.86 -13.00 31.55
N GLY A 153 -16.82 -11.69 31.81
CA GLY A 153 -16.90 -11.10 33.15
C GLY A 153 -18.29 -11.22 33.78
N GLU A 154 -19.35 -11.00 32.99
CA GLU A 154 -20.75 -11.07 33.46
C GLU A 154 -21.25 -12.50 33.75
N GLN A 155 -20.54 -13.55 33.33
CA GLN A 155 -20.89 -14.95 33.60
C GLN A 155 -20.28 -15.51 34.90
N ASN A 156 -19.43 -14.72 35.58
CA ASN A 156 -18.73 -15.11 36.81
C ASN A 156 -19.19 -14.36 38.08
N ASP A 157 -20.28 -13.59 37.98
CA ASP A 157 -21.07 -13.03 39.11
C ASP A 157 -22.41 -13.78 39.24
#